data_AF-A0A536TNE6-F1
#
_entry.id   AF-A0A536TNE6-F1
#
_cell.length_a   1.000
_cell.length_b   1.000
_cell.length_c   1.000
_cell.angle_alpha   90.00
_cell.angle_beta   90.00
_cell.angle_gamma   90.00
#
_symmetry.space_group_name_H-M   'P 1'
#
loop_
_entity.id
_entity.type
_entity.pdbx_description
1 polymer ?
#
loop_
_entity_poly.entity_id
_entity_poly.type
_entity_poly.pdbx_seq_one_letter_code
_entity_poly.pdbx_strand_id
1 'polypeptide(L)'
;MSMLSTNELERLSAAESLRGLQTKKQREFETRVKEMGARMAKRLGMSRRRFFQTAAGMATAFLAMNDTYGPIFGVSAAEAAEPEHADDRAKKLSGQFIMDMHTHFLRPGTKIMTFVNQRKAVGKAGWNPGLGNKEQSIDDLMFTNYLKEIYLDSDTKVACISGAPSEVPEDWFLTNEMKAQARADVNGLAGSKRMLAHA
;
A
#
# COMPACT_ATOMS: atom_id res chain seq x y z
N MET A 1 -9.82 45.67 -25.79
CA MET A 1 -9.14 44.46 -26.29
C MET A 1 -7.93 44.22 -25.39
N SER A 2 -8.14 43.54 -24.26
CA SER A 2 -7.10 43.17 -23.30
C SER A 2 -7.15 41.66 -23.19
N MET A 3 -6.09 41.00 -23.68
CA MET A 3 -5.94 39.56 -23.62
C MET A 3 -5.63 39.17 -22.17
N LEU A 4 -6.64 38.63 -21.48
CA LEU A 4 -6.40 37.77 -20.34
C LEU A 4 -5.55 36.59 -20.82
N SER A 5 -4.33 36.48 -20.29
CA SER A 5 -3.41 35.40 -20.63
C SER A 5 -4.03 34.07 -20.22
N THR A 6 -4.02 33.14 -21.17
CA THR A 6 -4.50 31.75 -21.13
C THR A 6 -3.81 30.84 -20.11
N ASN A 7 -3.25 31.37 -19.02
CA ASN A 7 -2.45 30.62 -18.04
C ASN A 7 -3.06 30.46 -16.65
N GLU A 8 -4.29 30.93 -16.40
CA GLU A 8 -4.90 30.85 -15.06
C GLU A 8 -6.16 29.99 -14.93
N LEU A 9 -6.63 29.37 -16.02
CA LEU A 9 -7.82 28.51 -15.99
C LEU A 9 -7.49 27.12 -16.50
N GLU A 10 -6.98 26.28 -15.60
CA GLU A 10 -7.29 24.85 -15.44
C GLU A 10 -6.28 24.21 -14.46
N ARG A 11 -6.38 24.60 -13.18
CA ARG A 11 -5.76 23.88 -12.05
C ARG A 11 -6.83 23.26 -11.15
N LEU A 12 -7.83 22.65 -11.76
CA LEU A 12 -8.81 21.82 -11.08
C LEU A 12 -8.71 20.42 -11.68
N SER A 13 -7.78 19.64 -11.14
CA SER A 13 -7.68 18.21 -11.39
C SER A 13 -7.52 17.52 -10.03
N ALA A 14 -8.33 16.49 -9.80
CA ALA A 14 -8.33 15.69 -8.58
C ALA A 14 -6.90 15.29 -8.19
N ALA A 15 -6.60 15.32 -6.90
CA ALA A 15 -5.27 15.29 -6.27
C ALA A 15 -4.34 14.09 -6.60
N GLU A 16 -4.60 13.30 -7.64
CA GLU A 16 -3.94 12.02 -7.91
C GLU A 16 -2.89 12.06 -9.02
N SER A 17 -2.75 13.16 -9.78
CA SER A 17 -1.68 13.23 -10.78
C SER A 17 -1.23 14.66 -11.10
N LEU A 18 -0.49 15.25 -10.16
CA LEU A 18 0.55 16.21 -10.51
C LEU A 18 1.86 15.66 -9.97
N ARG A 19 2.78 15.26 -10.86
CA ARG A 19 4.21 15.22 -10.51
C ARG A 19 4.65 16.65 -10.24
N GLY A 20 4.23 17.21 -9.09
CA GLY A 20 4.65 18.52 -8.64
C GLY A 20 6.17 18.57 -8.56
N LEU A 21 6.73 19.76 -8.75
CA LEU A 21 8.16 19.97 -8.50
C LEU A 21 8.49 19.50 -7.09
N GLN A 22 9.52 18.66 -6.97
CA GLN A 22 9.96 18.14 -5.68
C GLN A 22 10.29 19.30 -4.74
N THR A 23 9.68 19.31 -3.56
CA THR A 23 9.90 20.36 -2.55
C THR A 23 11.33 20.30 -2.02
N LYS A 24 11.80 21.39 -1.38
CA LYS A 24 13.13 21.41 -0.75
C LYS A 24 13.29 20.27 0.28
N LYS A 25 12.28 20.03 1.11
CA LYS A 25 12.29 18.94 2.09
C LYS A 25 12.27 17.55 1.43
N GLN A 26 11.51 17.35 0.35
CA GLN A 26 11.53 16.09 -0.39
C GLN A 26 12.91 15.80 -1.00
N ARG A 27 13.61 16.82 -1.52
CA ARG A 27 15.01 16.69 -1.98
C ARG A 27 15.97 16.35 -0.84
N GLU A 28 15.83 17.02 0.31
CA GLU A 28 16.64 16.75 1.49
C GLU A 28 16.46 15.30 1.97
N PHE A 29 15.22 14.84 2.08
CA PHE A 29 14.91 13.44 2.43
C PHE A 29 15.54 12.46 1.43
N GLU A 30 15.37 12.71 0.13
CA GLU A 30 15.92 11.84 -0.92
C GLU A 30 17.45 11.73 -0.83
N THR A 31 18.15 12.84 -0.62
CA THR A 31 19.60 12.84 -0.39
C THR A 31 19.96 12.07 0.86
N ARG A 32 19.30 12.36 1.99
CA ARG A 32 19.60 11.74 3.29
C ARG A 32 19.40 10.23 3.28
N VAL A 33 18.26 9.74 2.76
CA VAL A 33 17.98 8.30 2.70
C VAL A 33 18.98 7.57 1.80
N LYS A 34 19.38 8.17 0.66
CA LYS A 34 20.38 7.59 -0.24
C LYS A 34 21.75 7.49 0.43
N GLU A 35 22.18 8.53 1.12
CA GLU A 35 23.47 8.55 1.81
C GLU A 35 23.51 7.58 2.99
N MET A 36 22.50 7.62 3.86
CA MET A 36 22.41 6.70 5.01
C MET A 36 22.37 5.25 4.54
N GLY A 37 21.53 4.94 3.56
CA GLY A 37 21.45 3.61 2.98
C GLY A 37 22.75 3.17 2.32
N ALA A 38 23.47 4.05 1.62
CA ALA A 38 24.77 3.72 1.02
C ALA A 38 25.84 3.44 2.09
N ARG A 39 25.90 4.25 3.15
CA ARG A 39 26.83 4.04 4.28
C ARG A 39 26.57 2.69 4.97
N MET A 40 25.32 2.40 5.29
CA MET A 40 24.96 1.16 6.00
C MET A 40 25.16 -0.08 5.13
N ALA A 41 24.72 -0.04 3.86
CA ALA A 41 24.93 -1.14 2.92
C ALA A 41 26.42 -1.46 2.74
N LYS A 42 27.28 -0.44 2.62
CA LYS A 42 28.74 -0.61 2.53
C LYS A 42 29.31 -1.30 3.77
N ARG A 43 28.92 -0.84 4.97
CA ARG A 43 29.40 -1.42 6.24
C ARG A 43 29.01 -2.90 6.38
N LEU A 44 27.83 -3.28 5.87
CA LEU A 44 27.30 -4.64 5.94
C LEU A 44 27.71 -5.52 4.73
N GLY A 45 28.55 -5.02 3.83
CA GLY A 45 29.04 -5.80 2.68
C GLY A 45 27.96 -6.19 1.67
N MET A 46 26.87 -5.42 1.56
CA MET A 46 25.75 -5.72 0.66
C MET A 46 25.42 -4.55 -0.28
N SER A 47 24.67 -4.84 -1.35
CA SER A 47 24.20 -3.78 -2.24
C SER A 47 23.17 -2.89 -1.54
N ARG A 48 23.12 -1.60 -1.90
CA ARG A 48 22.11 -0.66 -1.37
C ARG A 48 20.68 -1.14 -1.61
N ARG A 49 20.42 -1.76 -2.78
CA ARG A 49 19.10 -2.35 -3.09
C ARG A 49 18.77 -3.47 -2.12
N ARG A 50 19.73 -4.37 -1.85
CA ARG A 50 19.52 -5.47 -0.90
C ARG A 50 19.33 -4.97 0.53
N PHE A 51 20.07 -3.95 0.92
CA PHE A 51 19.92 -3.31 2.24
C PHE A 51 18.50 -2.78 2.46
N PHE A 52 17.92 -2.04 1.50
CA PHE A 52 16.54 -1.54 1.61
C PHE A 52 15.45 -2.62 1.56
N GLN A 53 15.80 -3.89 1.33
CA GLN A 53 14.88 -5.02 1.45
C GLN A 53 14.91 -5.65 2.88
N THR A 54 15.69 -5.10 3.80
CA THR A 54 15.79 -5.57 5.20
C THR A 54 14.99 -4.67 6.14
N ALA A 55 14.73 -5.14 7.36
CA ALA A 55 14.12 -4.34 8.42
C ALA A 55 14.98 -3.09 8.76
N ALA A 56 16.30 -3.22 8.83
CA ALA A 56 17.22 -2.10 9.05
C ALA A 56 17.20 -1.07 7.91
N GLY A 57 16.99 -1.53 6.67
CA GLY A 57 16.78 -0.66 5.52
C GLY A 57 15.52 0.19 5.66
N MET A 58 14.42 -0.42 6.11
CA MET A 58 13.17 0.31 6.40
C MET A 58 13.37 1.29 7.57
N ALA A 59 14.01 0.85 8.66
CA ALA A 59 14.33 1.70 9.80
C ALA A 59 15.18 2.92 9.38
N THR A 60 16.13 2.72 8.47
CA THR A 60 16.94 3.80 7.90
C THR A 60 16.08 4.83 7.14
N ALA A 61 15.06 4.38 6.40
CA ALA A 61 14.16 5.29 5.69
C ALA A 61 13.30 6.10 6.66
N PHE A 62 12.77 5.49 7.72
CA PHE A 62 12.02 6.21 8.76
C PHE A 62 12.90 7.16 9.56
N LEU A 63 14.15 6.80 9.84
CA LEU A 63 15.10 7.70 10.50
C LEU A 63 15.40 8.91 9.61
N ALA A 64 15.61 8.70 8.30
CA ALA A 64 15.78 9.80 7.36
C ALA A 64 14.55 10.72 7.28
N MET A 65 13.33 10.15 7.36
CA MET A 65 12.10 10.94 7.47
C MET A 65 12.08 11.77 8.75
N ASN A 66 12.45 11.17 9.88
CA ASN A 66 12.47 11.86 11.16
C ASN A 66 13.43 13.05 11.15
N ASP A 67 14.62 12.86 10.58
CA ASP A 67 15.61 13.93 10.47
C ASP A 67 15.15 15.07 9.55
N THR A 68 14.29 14.81 8.56
CA THR A 68 13.82 15.83 7.59
C THR A 68 12.53 16.53 8.05
N TYR A 69 11.63 15.78 8.66
CA TYR A 69 10.26 16.23 8.94
C TYR A 69 9.93 16.34 10.43
N GLY A 70 10.85 15.93 11.32
CA GLY A 70 10.62 15.84 12.76
C GLY A 70 10.23 14.42 13.19
N PRO A 71 10.14 14.15 14.51
CA PRO A 71 10.00 12.80 15.07
C PRO A 71 8.59 12.21 14.84
N ILE A 72 8.33 11.73 13.62
CA ILE A 72 7.04 11.19 13.19
C ILE A 72 6.98 9.66 13.41
N PHE A 73 8.11 8.98 13.25
CA PHE A 73 8.20 7.53 13.32
C PHE A 73 8.93 7.08 14.59
N GLY A 74 8.37 6.07 15.26
CA GLY A 74 9.02 5.41 16.40
C GLY A 74 10.11 4.45 15.94
N VAL A 75 11.29 4.99 15.59
CA VAL A 75 12.47 4.25 15.14
C VAL A 75 13.73 4.76 15.84
N SER A 76 14.61 3.85 16.22
CA SER A 76 15.91 4.20 16.81
C SER A 76 17.04 4.20 15.78
N ALA A 77 18.12 4.93 16.06
CA ALA A 77 19.36 4.86 15.28
C ALA A 77 19.98 3.44 15.32
N ALA A 78 19.79 2.71 16.42
CA ALA A 78 20.25 1.34 16.57
C ALA A 78 19.57 0.40 15.57
N GLU A 79 18.25 0.50 15.37
CA GLU A 79 17.53 -0.28 14.34
C GLU A 79 18.03 0.00 12.92
N ALA A 80 18.41 1.25 12.62
CA ALA A 80 18.98 1.59 11.32
C ALA A 80 20.41 1.07 11.13
N ALA A 81 21.19 1.04 12.22
CA ALA A 81 22.61 0.66 12.21
C ALA A 81 22.84 -0.84 12.42
N GLU A 82 21.98 -1.57 13.09
CA GLU A 82 22.26 -2.95 13.48
C GLU A 82 21.11 -3.85 13.04
N PRO A 83 21.29 -4.65 11.96
CA PRO A 83 20.24 -5.51 11.42
C PRO A 83 19.59 -6.41 12.47
N GLU A 84 20.37 -6.92 13.43
CA GLU A 84 19.88 -7.75 14.51
C GLU A 84 18.84 -7.02 15.39
N HIS A 85 19.04 -5.73 15.68
CA HIS A 85 18.06 -4.94 16.43
C HIS A 85 16.76 -4.71 15.66
N ALA A 86 16.86 -4.46 14.35
CA ALA A 86 15.68 -4.32 13.51
C ALA A 86 14.92 -5.65 13.36
N ASP A 87 15.65 -6.76 13.18
CA ASP A 87 15.09 -8.10 13.04
C ASP A 87 14.45 -8.57 14.36
N ASP A 88 15.07 -8.28 15.51
CA ASP A 88 14.50 -8.60 16.82
C ASP A 88 13.21 -7.84 17.08
N ARG A 89 13.13 -6.56 16.68
CA ARG A 89 11.89 -5.79 16.74
C ARG A 89 10.83 -6.38 15.82
N ALA A 90 11.19 -6.73 14.59
CA ALA A 90 10.27 -7.35 13.63
C ALA A 90 9.72 -8.68 14.17
N LYS A 91 10.58 -9.55 14.73
CA LYS A 91 10.17 -10.81 15.38
C LYS A 91 9.22 -10.56 16.54
N LYS A 92 9.54 -9.62 17.44
CA LYS A 92 8.69 -9.26 18.58
C LYS A 92 7.30 -8.79 18.16
N LEU A 93 7.18 -8.16 17.00
CA LEU A 93 5.92 -7.61 16.48
C LEU A 93 5.21 -8.52 15.47
N SER A 94 5.80 -9.65 15.06
CA SER A 94 5.22 -10.56 14.07
C SER A 94 3.82 -11.09 14.46
N GLY A 95 3.57 -11.26 15.76
CA GLY A 95 2.27 -11.68 16.30
C GLY A 95 1.29 -10.54 16.61
N GLN A 96 1.62 -9.29 16.28
CA GLN A 96 0.78 -8.16 16.67
C GLN A 96 -0.61 -8.24 16.04
N PHE A 97 -1.60 -7.70 16.75
CA PHE A 97 -2.95 -7.55 16.20
C PHE A 97 -2.93 -6.48 15.10
N ILE A 98 -3.34 -6.88 13.89
CA ILE A 98 -3.48 -5.98 12.74
C ILE A 98 -4.93 -6.01 12.29
N MET A 99 -5.53 -4.83 12.21
CA MET A 99 -6.85 -4.64 11.67
C MET A 99 -6.78 -3.71 10.47
N ASP A 100 -7.17 -4.21 9.30
CA ASP A 100 -7.31 -3.39 8.11
C ASP A 100 -8.72 -2.81 8.06
N MET A 101 -8.82 -1.49 8.14
CA MET A 101 -10.10 -0.79 8.20
C MET A 101 -10.65 -0.39 6.82
N HIS A 102 -9.93 -0.65 5.73
CA HIS A 102 -10.30 -0.16 4.41
C HIS A 102 -9.94 -1.16 3.31
N THR A 103 -10.73 -2.23 3.23
CA THR A 103 -10.54 -3.27 2.20
C THR A 103 -11.69 -3.31 1.20
N HIS A 104 -11.42 -3.84 0.00
CA HIS A 104 -12.34 -3.91 -1.13
C HIS A 104 -12.12 -5.17 -1.96
N PHE A 105 -13.20 -5.69 -2.56
CA PHE A 105 -13.16 -6.65 -3.66
C PHE A 105 -14.32 -6.38 -4.61
N LEU A 106 -14.24 -6.91 -5.84
CA LEU A 106 -15.28 -6.72 -6.85
C LEU A 106 -16.32 -7.84 -6.80
N ARG A 107 -17.61 -7.48 -6.98
CA ARG A 107 -18.70 -8.46 -7.06
C ARG A 107 -18.70 -9.24 -8.39
N PRO A 108 -19.27 -10.46 -8.37
CA PRO A 108 -19.59 -11.19 -9.60
C PRO A 108 -20.43 -10.34 -10.57
N GLY A 109 -20.13 -10.45 -11.86
CA GLY A 109 -20.85 -9.73 -12.92
C GLY A 109 -20.44 -8.26 -13.10
N THR A 110 -19.47 -7.74 -12.34
CA THR A 110 -18.91 -6.41 -12.59
C THR A 110 -18.34 -6.30 -14.01
N LYS A 111 -18.44 -5.10 -14.60
CA LYS A 111 -17.82 -4.77 -15.89
C LYS A 111 -16.55 -3.93 -15.75
N ILE A 112 -16.11 -3.69 -14.51
CA ILE A 112 -14.97 -2.81 -14.22
C ILE A 112 -13.66 -3.52 -14.53
N MET A 113 -13.10 -3.24 -15.71
CA MET A 113 -11.82 -3.81 -16.15
C MET A 113 -10.60 -2.91 -15.85
N THR A 114 -10.82 -1.69 -15.36
CA THR A 114 -9.74 -0.71 -15.11
C THR A 114 -8.67 -1.27 -14.18
N PHE A 115 -9.05 -1.96 -13.09
CA PHE A 115 -8.09 -2.53 -12.14
C PHE A 115 -7.29 -3.70 -12.72
N VAL A 116 -7.89 -4.51 -13.59
CA VAL A 116 -7.18 -5.56 -14.33
C VAL A 116 -6.14 -4.93 -15.26
N ASN A 117 -6.53 -3.86 -15.96
CA ASN A 117 -5.62 -3.12 -16.85
C ASN A 117 -4.47 -2.45 -16.08
N GLN A 118 -4.74 -1.90 -14.89
CA GLN A 118 -3.70 -1.38 -13.99
C GLN A 118 -2.72 -2.47 -13.56
N ARG A 119 -3.21 -3.65 -13.16
CA ARG A 119 -2.34 -4.80 -12.82
C ARG A 119 -1.46 -5.20 -14.00
N LYS A 120 -2.01 -5.28 -15.22
CA LYS A 120 -1.25 -5.56 -16.45
C LYS A 120 -0.18 -4.50 -16.71
N ALA A 121 -0.50 -3.22 -16.53
CA ALA A 121 0.45 -2.12 -16.70
C ALA A 121 1.61 -2.19 -15.69
N VAL A 122 1.32 -2.44 -14.42
CA VAL A 122 2.34 -2.62 -13.36
C VAL A 122 3.23 -3.83 -13.64
N GLY A 123 2.65 -4.95 -14.10
CA GLY A 123 3.40 -6.13 -14.53
C GLY A 123 4.33 -5.83 -15.71
N LYS A 124 3.82 -5.18 -16.76
CA LYS A 124 4.60 -4.76 -17.93
C LYS A 124 5.74 -3.79 -17.57
N ALA A 125 5.52 -2.91 -16.59
CA ALA A 125 6.53 -1.98 -16.11
C ALA A 125 7.64 -2.66 -15.27
N GLY A 126 7.48 -3.94 -14.91
CA GLY A 126 8.42 -4.67 -14.06
C GLY A 126 8.45 -4.19 -12.62
N TRP A 127 7.42 -3.47 -12.17
CA TRP A 127 7.35 -2.91 -10.81
C TRP A 127 6.97 -3.97 -9.77
N ASN A 128 6.20 -4.98 -10.19
CA ASN A 128 5.87 -6.13 -9.36
C ASN A 128 6.08 -7.43 -10.17
N PRO A 129 7.11 -8.23 -9.87
CA PRO A 129 7.37 -9.50 -10.56
C PRO A 129 6.19 -10.48 -10.49
N GLY A 130 5.41 -10.48 -9.40
CA GLY A 130 4.24 -11.35 -9.23
C GLY A 130 3.10 -11.06 -10.22
N LEU A 131 3.07 -9.86 -10.81
CA LEU A 131 2.10 -9.48 -11.84
C LEU A 131 2.60 -9.74 -13.26
N GLY A 132 3.91 -9.93 -13.46
CA GLY A 132 4.49 -10.22 -14.76
C GLY A 132 4.50 -11.71 -15.13
N ASN A 133 4.43 -12.59 -14.13
CA ASN A 133 4.60 -14.04 -14.31
C ASN A 133 3.30 -14.79 -14.61
N LYS A 134 2.15 -14.13 -14.63
CA LYS A 134 0.86 -14.73 -14.97
C LYS A 134 -0.08 -13.74 -15.65
N GLU A 135 -1.05 -14.26 -16.38
CA GLU A 135 -2.15 -13.45 -16.89
C GLU A 135 -2.95 -12.84 -15.73
N GLN A 136 -3.36 -11.58 -15.89
CA GLN A 136 -4.20 -10.87 -14.92
C GLN A 136 -5.64 -10.90 -15.41
N SER A 137 -6.54 -11.39 -14.55
CA SER A 137 -7.97 -11.50 -14.85
C SER A 137 -8.83 -10.78 -13.80
N ILE A 138 -10.13 -10.73 -14.04
CA ILE A 138 -11.08 -10.17 -13.07
C ILE A 138 -11.13 -11.00 -11.77
N ASP A 139 -10.86 -12.31 -11.84
CA ASP A 139 -10.90 -13.22 -10.69
C ASP A 139 -9.84 -12.85 -9.63
N ASP A 140 -8.73 -12.23 -10.05
CA ASP A 140 -7.70 -11.69 -9.15
C ASP A 140 -8.22 -10.59 -8.21
N LEU A 141 -9.40 -10.04 -8.50
CA LEU A 141 -10.04 -8.95 -7.79
C LEU A 141 -11.34 -9.37 -7.10
N MET A 142 -11.70 -10.66 -7.17
CA MET A 142 -12.93 -11.21 -6.61
C MET A 142 -12.70 -11.84 -5.22
N PHE A 143 -13.81 -12.22 -4.57
CA PHE A 143 -13.86 -12.68 -3.20
C PHE A 143 -12.86 -13.80 -2.84
N THR A 144 -12.70 -14.82 -3.69
CA THR A 144 -11.78 -15.93 -3.42
C THR A 144 -10.33 -15.45 -3.29
N ASN A 145 -9.87 -14.63 -4.22
CA ASN A 145 -8.51 -14.09 -4.15
C ASN A 145 -8.39 -13.08 -3.00
N TYR A 146 -9.43 -12.28 -2.75
CA TYR A 146 -9.49 -11.40 -1.58
C TYR A 146 -9.26 -12.16 -0.26
N LEU A 147 -9.88 -13.33 -0.06
CA LEU A 147 -9.67 -14.13 1.15
C LEU A 147 -8.22 -14.56 1.32
N LYS A 148 -7.59 -15.03 0.23
CA LYS A 148 -6.18 -15.42 0.23
C LYS A 148 -5.29 -14.22 0.57
N GLU A 149 -5.43 -13.12 -0.16
CA GLU A 149 -4.57 -11.94 0.01
C GLU A 149 -4.73 -11.31 1.41
N ILE A 150 -5.95 -11.24 1.94
CA ILE A 150 -6.20 -10.64 3.26
C ILE A 150 -5.84 -11.60 4.39
N TYR A 151 -6.23 -12.87 4.35
CA TYR A 151 -6.15 -13.75 5.53
C TYR A 151 -5.07 -14.82 5.47
N LEU A 152 -4.50 -15.12 4.29
CA LEU A 152 -3.46 -16.15 4.13
C LEU A 152 -2.08 -15.55 3.81
N ASP A 153 -2.06 -14.50 3.00
CA ASP A 153 -0.81 -13.91 2.50
C ASP A 153 -0.48 -12.57 3.19
N SER A 154 -1.28 -12.18 4.19
CA SER A 154 -1.01 -11.00 5.01
C SER A 154 -1.14 -11.30 6.51
N ASP A 155 -0.56 -10.43 7.32
CA ASP A 155 -0.69 -10.47 8.77
C ASP A 155 -2.04 -9.92 9.27
N THR A 156 -3.05 -9.70 8.42
CA THR A 156 -4.34 -9.14 8.85
C THR A 156 -5.14 -10.13 9.70
N LYS A 157 -5.53 -9.68 10.90
CA LYS A 157 -6.36 -10.47 11.82
C LYS A 157 -7.83 -10.12 11.70
N VAL A 158 -8.17 -8.87 11.45
CA VAL A 158 -9.54 -8.45 11.19
C VAL A 158 -9.55 -7.49 10.02
N ALA A 159 -10.48 -7.66 9.07
CA ALA A 159 -10.68 -6.69 8.00
C ALA A 159 -12.04 -6.00 8.12
N CYS A 160 -12.13 -4.75 7.69
CA CYS A 160 -13.40 -4.05 7.49
C CYS A 160 -13.62 -3.87 5.99
N ILE A 161 -14.72 -4.43 5.48
CA ILE A 161 -15.13 -4.18 4.09
C ILE A 161 -15.77 -2.79 4.01
N SER A 162 -15.21 -1.93 3.16
CA SER A 162 -15.70 -0.57 2.95
C SER A 162 -16.57 -0.49 1.70
N GLY A 163 -17.43 0.53 1.63
CA GLY A 163 -18.16 0.83 0.40
C GLY A 163 -17.27 1.56 -0.60
N ALA A 164 -17.40 1.21 -1.88
CA ALA A 164 -16.90 2.00 -3.01
C ALA A 164 -18.08 2.23 -3.97
N PRO A 165 -18.96 3.20 -3.64
CA PRO A 165 -20.12 3.50 -4.48
C PRO A 165 -19.68 4.19 -5.76
N SER A 166 -20.51 4.07 -6.80
CA SER A 166 -20.36 4.75 -8.08
C SER A 166 -21.65 5.50 -8.43
N GLU A 167 -21.57 6.52 -9.26
CA GLU A 167 -22.76 7.14 -9.86
C GLU A 167 -23.49 6.17 -10.80
N VAL A 168 -22.77 5.18 -11.33
CA VAL A 168 -23.32 4.06 -12.11
C VAL A 168 -23.56 2.88 -11.14
N PRO A 169 -24.81 2.54 -10.80
CA PRO A 169 -25.12 1.49 -9.81
C PRO A 169 -24.49 0.12 -10.13
N GLU A 170 -24.33 -0.19 -11.41
CA GLU A 170 -23.71 -1.42 -11.91
C GLU A 170 -22.21 -1.49 -11.57
N ASP A 171 -21.56 -0.35 -11.37
CA ASP A 171 -20.15 -0.23 -11.04
C ASP A 171 -19.88 -0.11 -9.53
N TRP A 172 -20.90 -0.26 -8.69
CA TRP A 172 -20.66 -0.44 -7.26
C TRP A 172 -19.88 -1.73 -7.03
N PHE A 173 -18.82 -1.64 -6.22
CA PHE A 173 -18.03 -2.81 -5.89
C PHE A 173 -18.89 -3.83 -5.15
N LEU A 174 -19.57 -3.37 -4.11
CA LEU A 174 -20.53 -4.11 -3.31
C LEU A 174 -21.65 -3.17 -2.86
N THR A 175 -22.89 -3.68 -2.82
CA THR A 175 -23.99 -3.01 -2.11
C THR A 175 -23.85 -3.20 -0.60
N ASN A 176 -24.64 -2.47 0.19
CA ASN A 176 -24.65 -2.65 1.65
C ASN A 176 -25.05 -4.05 2.08
N GLU A 177 -26.01 -4.66 1.38
CA GLU A 177 -26.41 -6.05 1.59
C GLU A 177 -25.27 -7.01 1.25
N MET A 178 -24.57 -6.82 0.13
CA MET A 178 -23.41 -7.64 -0.24
C MET A 178 -22.26 -7.52 0.78
N LYS A 179 -21.99 -6.32 1.31
CA LYS A 179 -21.02 -6.14 2.40
C LYS A 179 -21.43 -6.90 3.66
N ALA A 180 -22.71 -6.81 4.04
CA ALA A 180 -23.24 -7.52 5.20
C ALA A 180 -23.15 -9.04 5.03
N GLN A 181 -23.41 -9.55 3.82
CA GLN A 181 -23.27 -10.96 3.47
C GLN A 181 -21.80 -11.40 3.51
N ALA A 182 -20.89 -10.67 2.87
CA ALA A 182 -19.46 -10.98 2.90
C ALA A 182 -18.91 -11.07 4.34
N ARG A 183 -19.35 -10.15 5.21
CA ARG A 183 -19.04 -10.19 6.65
C ARG A 183 -19.56 -11.47 7.30
N ALA A 184 -20.79 -11.86 7.01
CA ALA A 184 -21.37 -13.09 7.54
C ALA A 184 -20.62 -14.33 7.05
N ASP A 185 -20.30 -14.39 5.76
CA ASP A 185 -19.58 -15.51 5.13
C ASP A 185 -18.19 -15.68 5.73
N VAL A 186 -17.41 -14.61 5.82
CA VAL A 186 -16.05 -14.67 6.41
C VAL A 186 -16.10 -15.09 7.87
N ASN A 187 -17.01 -14.53 8.66
CA ASN A 187 -17.13 -14.89 10.07
C ASN A 187 -17.63 -16.33 10.26
N GLY A 188 -18.51 -16.81 9.37
CA GLY A 188 -18.99 -18.18 9.34
C GLY A 188 -17.86 -19.16 8.99
N LEU A 189 -17.09 -18.89 7.93
CA LEU A 189 -15.94 -19.68 7.52
C LEU A 189 -14.86 -19.75 8.61
N ALA A 190 -14.62 -18.63 9.31
CA ALA A 190 -13.61 -18.55 10.35
C ALA A 190 -14.07 -19.02 11.74
N GLY A 191 -15.37 -19.26 11.95
CA GLY A 191 -15.95 -19.53 13.27
C GLY A 191 -15.71 -18.44 14.31
N SER A 192 -15.35 -17.22 13.88
CA SER A 192 -14.95 -16.11 14.75
C SER A 192 -15.15 -14.76 14.03
N LYS A 193 -15.11 -13.65 14.78
CA LYS A 193 -15.22 -12.31 14.18
C LYS A 193 -13.90 -11.90 13.52
N ARG A 194 -13.79 -12.17 12.22
CA ARG A 194 -12.64 -11.83 11.36
C ARG A 194 -12.96 -10.73 10.36
N MET A 195 -14.23 -10.45 10.10
CA MET A 195 -14.66 -9.34 9.24
C MET A 195 -15.68 -8.43 9.94
N LEU A 196 -15.50 -7.12 9.73
CA LEU A 196 -16.49 -6.07 9.94
C LEU A 196 -16.93 -5.49 8.59
N ALA A 197 -17.99 -4.69 8.59
CA ALA A 197 -18.44 -3.96 7.41
C ALA A 197 -18.85 -2.54 7.81
N HIS A 198 -18.42 -1.54 7.05
CA HIS A 198 -19.02 -0.22 7.12
C HIS A 198 -20.45 -0.28 6.58
N ALA A 199 -21.37 0.46 7.22
CA ALA A 199 -22.75 0.59 6.78
C ALA A 199 -22.84 1.19 5.37
#